data_AF-A0A2K1L287-F1
#
_entry.id   AF-A0A2K1L287-F1
#
_cell.length_a   1.000
_cell.length_b   1.000
_cell.length_c   1.000
_cell.angle_alpha   90.00
_cell.angle_beta   90.00
_cell.angle_gamma   90.00
#
_symmetry.space_group_name_H-M   'P 1'
#
loop_
_entity.id
_entity.type
_entity.pdbx_description
1 polymer ?
#
loop_
_entity_poly.entity_id
_entity_poly.type
_entity_poly.pdbx_seq_one_letter_code
_entity_poly.pdbx_strand_id
1 'polypeptide(L)'
;MATLVRLFSAVANKARLPASASVCSDLSISKSLAPARASVVSSSSPVTCGGISCHFRGGVLRGSSSSRFFGQSGRVFGLGNGVALQQTRLAGEEGARSMFTGLVEEMGNVKEVRVLDDGGFTMTIEASVVLENVRLGDSIAVNGTCLTVTQFDSSSFSVGLAPETLRKTSLGECSTGSPVNLERSLLPSTRLGGHFVQGHVDGTGTIVSFKPEKDSLWVTVKTTPEILKFIVPKGYIAVDGTSLTVVDVLNDESSFTFMLVAYTQQKISIPQKKVGAKVNLEVDILGKYVERMLQGYKTETAAV
;
A
#
# COMPACT_ATOMS: atom_id res chain seq x y z
N MET A 1 6.36 13.18 -53.74
CA MET A 1 6.76 11.81 -53.36
C MET A 1 8.30 11.66 -53.45
N ALA A 2 9.06 12.54 -52.78
CA ALA A 2 10.53 12.53 -52.82
C ALA A 2 11.18 13.20 -51.58
N THR A 3 10.53 13.12 -50.41
CA THR A 3 11.05 13.74 -49.16
C THR A 3 10.83 12.85 -47.92
N LEU A 4 10.61 11.54 -48.10
CA LEU A 4 10.32 10.60 -47.00
C LEU A 4 11.32 9.44 -46.86
N VAL A 5 12.40 9.39 -47.65
CA VAL A 5 13.37 8.27 -47.65
C VAL A 5 14.71 8.64 -46.98
N ARG A 6 14.92 9.91 -46.58
CA ARG A 6 16.19 10.34 -45.96
C ARG A 6 16.24 10.29 -44.42
N LEU A 7 15.15 9.94 -43.74
CA LEU A 7 15.15 9.86 -42.27
C LEU A 7 15.44 8.45 -41.69
N PHE A 8 15.41 7.40 -42.51
CA PHE A 8 15.67 6.02 -42.05
C PHE A 8 17.15 5.59 -42.08
N SER A 9 18.05 6.37 -42.68
CA SER A 9 19.50 6.05 -42.70
C SER A 9 20.32 6.67 -41.56
N ALA A 10 19.74 7.52 -40.72
CA ALA A 10 20.51 8.29 -39.72
C ALA A 10 20.53 7.68 -38.30
N VAL A 11 19.75 6.62 -38.03
CA VAL A 11 19.68 5.99 -36.69
C VAL A 11 20.37 4.61 -36.62
N ALA A 12 20.70 3.99 -37.77
CA ALA A 12 21.31 2.66 -37.81
C ALA A 12 22.85 2.63 -37.60
N ASN A 13 23.52 3.76 -37.32
CA ASN A 13 25.00 3.82 -37.35
C ASN A 13 25.66 4.34 -36.06
N LYS A 14 25.00 4.21 -34.91
CA LYS A 14 25.59 4.62 -33.61
C LYS A 14 25.36 3.56 -32.52
N ALA A 15 25.81 2.34 -32.78
CA ALA A 15 26.02 1.31 -31.77
C ALA A 15 27.29 0.52 -32.13
N ARG A 16 28.45 1.15 -31.91
CA ARG A 16 29.77 0.50 -31.96
C ARG A 16 30.15 0.18 -30.52
N LEU A 17 29.87 -1.05 -30.08
CA LEU A 17 30.43 -1.61 -28.84
C LEU A 17 31.89 -2.05 -29.12
N PRO A 18 32.85 -1.83 -28.20
CA PRO A 18 34.20 -2.33 -28.38
C PRO A 18 34.23 -3.85 -28.18
N ALA A 19 34.81 -4.54 -29.16
CA ALA A 19 35.14 -5.94 -29.08
C ALA A 19 36.40 -6.14 -28.23
N SER A 20 36.31 -6.92 -27.16
CA SER A 20 37.47 -7.66 -26.61
C SER A 20 37.04 -8.81 -25.71
N ALA A 21 37.68 -9.96 -25.94
CA ALA A 21 37.90 -11.11 -25.05
C ALA A 21 36.91 -12.29 -25.08
N SER A 22 37.29 -13.24 -25.94
CA SER A 22 37.36 -14.70 -25.75
C SER A 22 36.08 -15.50 -25.47
N VAL A 23 35.67 -16.19 -26.54
CA VAL A 23 35.03 -17.49 -26.55
C VAL A 23 35.91 -18.52 -25.83
N CYS A 24 35.33 -19.28 -24.90
CA CYS A 24 35.76 -20.65 -24.60
C CYS A 24 34.51 -21.53 -24.55
N SER A 25 34.35 -22.30 -25.61
CA SER A 25 33.45 -23.43 -25.74
C SER A 25 34.03 -24.66 -25.03
N ASP A 26 33.14 -25.62 -24.80
CA ASP A 26 33.40 -27.03 -24.49
C ASP A 26 33.57 -27.42 -23.01
N LEU A 27 32.54 -28.04 -22.43
CA LEU A 27 32.43 -29.50 -22.41
C LEU A 27 31.09 -29.95 -21.79
N SER A 28 30.41 -30.85 -22.49
CA SER A 28 29.34 -31.69 -21.95
C SER A 28 29.95 -32.90 -21.22
N ILE A 29 29.25 -33.49 -20.23
CA ILE A 29 29.16 -34.95 -19.94
C ILE A 29 28.21 -35.23 -18.74
N SER A 30 27.17 -36.02 -19.06
CA SER A 30 26.34 -37.02 -18.34
C SER A 30 26.12 -37.10 -16.81
N LYS A 31 24.82 -37.23 -16.48
CA LYS A 31 24.11 -38.24 -15.63
C LYS A 31 24.73 -38.83 -14.32
N SER A 32 23.92 -38.64 -13.27
CA SER A 32 23.42 -39.62 -12.26
C SER A 32 24.07 -39.75 -10.88
N LEU A 33 23.18 -40.03 -9.91
CA LEU A 33 23.31 -40.57 -8.55
C LEU A 33 23.20 -39.58 -7.36
N ALA A 34 22.07 -39.70 -6.66
CA ALA A 34 21.84 -39.26 -5.28
C ALA A 34 22.23 -40.37 -4.28
N PRO A 35 22.13 -40.16 -2.95
CA PRO A 35 22.64 -39.05 -2.14
C PRO A 35 23.63 -39.57 -1.08
N ALA A 36 24.71 -38.83 -0.78
CA ALA A 36 25.60 -39.15 0.33
C ALA A 36 25.67 -37.97 1.30
N ARG A 37 25.45 -38.29 2.59
CA ARG A 37 25.57 -37.42 3.75
C ARG A 37 26.87 -36.62 3.72
N ALA A 38 26.77 -35.29 3.82
CA ALA A 38 27.92 -34.43 4.08
C ALA A 38 27.72 -33.69 5.41
N SER A 39 28.59 -34.05 6.35
CA SER A 39 28.86 -33.36 7.61
C SER A 39 29.25 -31.90 7.38
N VAL A 40 28.67 -31.00 8.17
CA VAL A 40 29.01 -29.58 8.20
C VAL A 40 30.42 -29.41 8.77
N VAL A 41 31.38 -29.06 7.91
CA VAL A 41 32.67 -28.53 8.32
C VAL A 41 32.60 -27.01 8.15
N SER A 42 32.62 -26.30 9.27
CA SER A 42 32.64 -24.84 9.33
C SER A 42 34.05 -24.32 9.03
N SER A 43 34.27 -23.74 7.86
CA SER A 43 35.44 -22.88 7.59
C SER A 43 35.00 -21.42 7.62
N SER A 44 35.32 -20.74 8.72
CA SER A 44 35.14 -19.30 8.90
C SER A 44 36.27 -18.53 8.21
N SER A 45 35.97 -17.78 7.16
CA SER A 45 36.86 -16.74 6.62
C SER A 45 36.20 -15.38 6.85
N PRO A 46 36.87 -14.38 7.46
CA PRO A 46 36.29 -13.07 7.67
C PRO A 46 36.35 -12.24 6.38
N VAL A 47 35.20 -11.69 5.96
CA VAL A 47 35.12 -10.60 4.98
C VAL A 47 35.02 -9.30 5.77
N THR A 48 36.03 -8.45 5.66
CA THR A 48 36.04 -7.11 6.23
C THR A 48 35.31 -6.13 5.33
N CYS A 49 34.28 -5.46 5.84
CA CYS A 49 33.73 -4.24 5.26
C CYS A 49 33.45 -3.24 6.40
N GLY A 50 34.09 -2.07 6.37
CA GLY A 50 33.64 -0.88 7.11
C GLY A 50 33.74 -0.89 8.64
N GLY A 51 34.94 -1.04 9.21
CA GLY A 51 35.34 -0.29 10.41
C GLY A 51 34.58 -0.46 11.74
N ILE A 52 33.77 -1.49 11.96
CA ILE A 52 33.16 -1.80 13.27
C ILE A 52 33.38 -3.29 13.56
N SER A 53 34.12 -3.60 14.63
CA SER A 53 34.36 -4.98 15.08
C SER A 53 33.26 -5.41 16.04
N CYS A 54 32.37 -6.30 15.59
CA CYS A 54 31.36 -6.93 16.43
C CYS A 54 31.86 -8.32 16.88
N HIS A 55 32.22 -8.46 18.15
CA HIS A 55 32.48 -9.77 18.76
C HIS A 55 31.16 -10.44 19.15
N PHE A 56 30.76 -11.48 18.41
CA PHE A 56 29.75 -12.43 18.87
C PHE A 56 30.42 -13.46 19.79
N ARG A 57 30.20 -13.35 21.12
CA ARG A 57 30.38 -14.48 22.04
C ARG A 57 29.01 -15.09 22.30
N GLY A 58 28.81 -16.32 21.81
CA GLY A 58 27.68 -17.15 22.19
C GLY A 58 27.75 -17.51 23.67
N GLY A 59 26.64 -17.28 24.38
CA GLY A 59 26.48 -17.63 25.79
C GLY A 59 25.02 -17.82 26.13
N VAL A 60 24.66 -19.06 26.43
CA VAL A 60 23.37 -19.47 27.00
C VAL A 60 23.23 -18.89 28.41
N LEU A 61 22.10 -18.27 28.75
CA LEU A 61 21.77 -17.91 30.13
C LEU A 61 20.47 -18.58 30.57
N ARG A 62 20.62 -19.52 31.52
CA ARG A 62 19.58 -20.03 32.44
C ARG A 62 19.96 -19.60 33.86
N GLY A 63 18.94 -19.37 34.70
CA GLY A 63 19.00 -19.26 36.17
C GLY A 63 18.91 -17.81 36.68
N SER A 64 17.85 -17.37 37.36
CA SER A 64 17.26 -17.73 38.66
C SER A 64 17.83 -16.95 39.86
N SER A 65 16.92 -16.20 40.50
CA SER A 65 16.79 -15.87 41.93
C SER A 65 17.86 -15.07 42.72
N SER A 66 17.30 -14.08 43.44
CA SER A 66 17.56 -13.67 44.84
C SER A 66 18.74 -12.74 45.21
N SER A 67 18.33 -11.54 45.64
CA SER A 67 18.74 -10.75 46.80
C SER A 67 20.23 -10.48 47.10
N ARG A 68 20.57 -9.18 47.21
CA ARG A 68 20.93 -8.58 48.51
C ARG A 68 21.01 -7.05 48.49
N PHE A 69 20.41 -6.50 49.54
CA PHE A 69 20.54 -5.14 50.07
C PHE A 69 22.01 -4.76 50.34
N PHE A 70 22.37 -3.52 50.04
CA PHE A 70 23.29 -2.72 50.85
C PHE A 70 22.85 -1.27 50.78
N GLY A 71 22.41 -0.73 51.92
CA GLY A 71 22.11 0.68 52.08
C GLY A 71 23.36 1.44 52.50
N GLN A 72 23.48 2.69 52.06
CA GLN A 72 24.07 3.76 52.86
C GLN A 72 23.34 5.09 52.59
N SER A 73 23.23 5.83 53.68
CA SER A 73 22.40 7.00 53.96
C SER A 73 22.72 8.24 53.14
N GLY A 74 21.68 9.03 52.82
CA GLY A 74 21.87 10.39 52.29
C GLY A 74 20.58 11.18 52.09
N ARG A 75 20.03 11.70 53.19
CA ARG A 75 19.13 12.87 53.31
C ARG A 75 17.83 12.91 52.49
N VAL A 76 16.73 12.82 53.24
CA VAL A 76 15.38 13.26 52.84
C VAL A 76 15.29 14.78 52.93
N PHE A 77 14.98 15.44 51.82
CA PHE A 77 14.23 16.70 51.79
C PHE A 77 13.06 16.49 50.83
N GLY A 78 11.86 16.71 51.35
CA GLY A 78 10.61 16.43 50.66
C GLY A 78 10.09 17.59 49.80
N LEU A 79 8.95 17.28 49.19
CA LEU A 79 8.00 18.12 48.46
C LEU A 79 8.26 18.26 46.96
N GLY A 80 7.48 17.53 46.19
CA GLY A 80 7.36 17.67 44.74
C GLY A 80 6.43 16.62 44.17
N ASN A 81 5.19 17.03 43.88
CA ASN A 81 4.11 16.23 43.29
C ASN A 81 4.59 15.21 42.24
N GLY A 82 4.33 13.93 42.50
CA GLY A 82 4.47 12.86 41.53
C GLY A 82 3.37 12.95 40.48
N VAL A 83 3.53 13.86 39.52
CA VAL A 83 2.84 13.74 38.24
C VAL A 83 3.63 12.71 37.47
N ALA A 84 3.05 11.52 37.30
CA ALA A 84 3.55 10.54 36.34
C ALA A 84 3.67 11.26 35.00
N LEU A 85 4.90 11.47 34.53
CA LEU A 85 5.19 11.89 33.16
C LEU A 85 4.76 10.73 32.26
N GLN A 86 3.46 10.66 32.00
CA GLN A 86 2.92 9.95 30.87
C GLN A 86 3.56 10.62 29.67
N GLN A 87 4.49 9.91 29.05
CA GLN A 87 5.24 10.36 27.90
C GLN A 87 4.21 10.57 26.78
N THR A 88 3.66 11.78 26.71
CA THR A 88 2.90 12.28 25.58
C THR A 88 3.87 12.25 24.42
N ARG A 89 3.80 11.18 23.62
CA ARG A 89 4.31 11.23 22.26
C ARG A 89 3.58 12.39 21.63
N LEU A 90 4.30 13.50 21.46
CA LEU A 90 3.86 14.59 20.62
C LEU A 90 3.42 13.95 19.31
N ALA A 91 2.14 14.12 18.98
CA ALA A 91 1.62 13.87 17.64
C ALA A 91 2.25 14.92 16.71
N GLY A 92 3.55 14.76 16.48
CA GLY A 92 4.25 15.40 15.39
C GLY A 92 3.92 14.64 14.12
N GLU A 93 3.84 15.38 13.03
CA GLU A 93 3.56 15.01 11.64
C GLU A 93 4.50 13.94 11.05
N GLU A 94 4.67 12.79 11.71
CA GLU A 94 5.14 11.59 11.04
C GLU A 94 3.89 10.90 10.50
N GLY A 95 3.54 11.22 9.25
CA GLY A 95 2.57 10.44 8.50
C GLY A 95 2.97 8.98 8.58
N ALA A 96 2.23 8.20 9.37
CA ALA A 96 2.43 6.77 9.46
C ALA A 96 2.37 6.24 8.03
N ARG A 97 3.51 5.79 7.50
CA ARG A 97 3.60 5.18 6.18
C ARG A 97 2.94 3.81 6.26
N SER A 98 1.62 3.81 6.26
CA SER A 98 0.82 2.61 6.15
C SER A 98 0.69 2.23 4.68
N MET A 99 0.77 0.93 4.44
CA MET A 99 0.51 0.31 3.15
C MET A 99 -0.61 -0.70 3.35
N PHE A 100 -1.30 -1.03 2.28
CA PHE A 100 -2.43 -1.94 2.21
C PHE A 100 -2.23 -2.88 1.00
N THR A 101 -3.01 -3.95 0.92
CA THR A 101 -3.02 -4.85 -0.24
C THR A 101 -4.15 -4.57 -1.22
N GLY A 102 -5.19 -3.88 -0.76
CA GLY A 102 -6.47 -3.79 -1.43
C GLY A 102 -7.34 -5.05 -1.28
N LEU A 103 -7.06 -5.89 -0.28
CA LEU A 103 -7.92 -7.02 0.08
C LEU A 103 -8.80 -6.60 1.24
N VAL A 104 -10.02 -6.18 0.91
CA VAL A 104 -11.03 -5.77 1.90
C VAL A 104 -11.27 -6.90 2.91
N GLU A 105 -11.09 -6.59 4.19
CA GLU A 105 -11.23 -7.55 5.29
C GLU A 105 -12.69 -7.67 5.73
N GLU A 106 -13.40 -6.55 5.76
CA GLU A 106 -14.83 -6.51 6.06
C GLU A 106 -15.52 -5.28 5.44
N MET A 107 -16.85 -5.34 5.39
CA MET A 107 -17.68 -4.15 5.18
C MET A 107 -18.20 -3.65 6.52
N GLY A 108 -17.80 -2.44 6.89
CA GLY A 108 -18.37 -1.73 8.03
C GLY A 108 -19.56 -0.86 7.64
N ASN A 109 -20.19 -0.25 8.64
CA ASN A 109 -21.27 0.71 8.43
C ASN A 109 -20.94 2.03 9.11
N VAL A 110 -21.17 3.15 8.42
CA VAL A 110 -21.03 4.47 9.03
C VAL A 110 -22.13 4.62 10.09
N LYS A 111 -21.72 4.76 11.35
CA LYS A 111 -22.62 4.97 12.50
C LYS A 111 -23.02 6.43 12.60
N GLU A 112 -22.05 7.32 12.44
CA GLU A 112 -22.22 8.75 12.66
C GLU A 112 -21.22 9.56 11.82
N VAL A 113 -21.68 10.71 11.33
CA VAL A 113 -20.83 11.73 10.72
C VAL A 113 -21.09 13.05 11.43
N ARG A 114 -20.05 13.65 12.00
CA ARG A 114 -20.09 14.98 12.63
C ARG A 114 -19.25 15.95 11.83
N VAL A 115 -19.85 17.06 11.40
CA VAL A 115 -19.14 18.15 10.74
C VAL A 115 -18.47 19.01 11.81
N LEU A 116 -17.20 19.35 11.60
CA LEU A 116 -16.40 20.21 12.47
C LEU A 116 -16.38 21.64 11.93
N ASP A 117 -16.07 22.60 12.81
CA ASP A 117 -16.06 24.03 12.48
C ASP A 117 -14.99 24.41 11.43
N ASP A 118 -13.95 23.60 11.30
CA ASP A 118 -12.87 23.77 10.30
C ASP A 118 -13.22 23.19 8.91
N GLY A 119 -14.43 22.65 8.75
CA GLY A 119 -14.91 22.01 7.54
C GLY A 119 -14.46 20.56 7.36
N GLY A 120 -13.74 19.98 8.33
CA GLY A 120 -13.45 18.56 8.40
C GLY A 120 -14.60 17.75 9.00
N PHE A 121 -14.57 16.42 8.85
CA PHE A 121 -15.56 15.53 9.46
C PHE A 121 -14.90 14.65 10.52
N THR A 122 -15.64 14.30 11.57
CA THR A 122 -15.38 13.08 12.34
C THR A 122 -16.38 12.01 11.87
N MET A 123 -15.89 10.85 11.47
CA MET A 123 -16.72 9.72 11.06
C MET A 123 -16.51 8.56 12.02
N THR A 124 -17.61 8.01 12.55
CA THR A 124 -17.61 6.81 13.38
C THR A 124 -18.17 5.65 12.58
N ILE A 125 -17.47 4.52 12.59
CA ILE A 125 -17.74 3.36 11.74
C ILE A 125 -17.88 2.13 12.63
N GLU A 126 -18.98 1.39 12.46
CA GLU A 126 -19.18 0.07 13.05
C GLU A 126 -18.40 -0.98 12.27
N ALA A 127 -17.65 -1.79 13.00
CA ALA A 127 -16.71 -2.77 12.48
C ALA A 127 -16.49 -3.88 13.50
N SER A 128 -15.84 -4.98 13.09
CA SER A 128 -15.53 -6.08 14.01
C SER A 128 -14.13 -6.63 13.74
N VAL A 129 -13.86 -7.03 12.49
CA VAL A 129 -12.58 -7.65 12.11
C VAL A 129 -11.42 -6.64 12.22
N VAL A 130 -11.60 -5.40 11.74
CA VAL A 130 -10.51 -4.40 11.75
C VAL A 130 -10.24 -3.82 13.14
N LEU A 131 -11.14 -4.06 14.11
CA LEU A 131 -10.95 -3.68 15.52
C LEU A 131 -10.07 -4.66 16.28
N GLU A 132 -9.83 -5.86 15.73
CA GLU A 132 -8.95 -6.83 16.38
C GLU A 132 -7.51 -6.29 16.42
N ASN A 133 -7.02 -6.09 17.66
CA ASN A 133 -5.69 -5.53 17.97
C ASN A 133 -5.45 -4.09 17.52
N VAL A 134 -6.52 -3.32 17.26
CA VAL A 134 -6.40 -1.91 16.90
C VAL A 134 -5.85 -1.07 18.06
N ARG A 135 -5.08 -0.04 17.72
CA ARG A 135 -4.55 0.95 18.65
C ARG A 135 -4.85 2.37 18.15
N LEU A 136 -4.85 3.31 19.08
CA LEU A 136 -4.91 4.72 18.73
C LEU A 136 -3.69 5.09 17.88
N GLY A 137 -3.92 5.80 16.78
CA GLY A 137 -2.90 6.15 15.81
C GLY A 137 -2.68 5.11 14.71
N ASP A 138 -3.32 3.94 14.76
CA ASP A 138 -3.25 2.97 13.67
C ASP A 138 -3.96 3.50 12.41
N SER A 139 -3.50 3.03 11.25
CA SER A 139 -4.12 3.36 9.95
C SER A 139 -5.06 2.25 9.49
N ILE A 140 -6.28 2.64 9.13
CA ILE A 140 -7.30 1.79 8.50
C ILE A 140 -7.72 2.46 7.19
N ALA A 141 -7.75 1.69 6.11
CA ALA A 141 -8.29 2.15 4.83
C ALA A 141 -9.82 2.06 4.87
N VAL A 142 -10.49 3.19 4.65
CA VAL A 142 -11.95 3.30 4.54
C VAL A 142 -12.32 3.66 3.10
N ASN A 143 -12.95 2.73 2.38
CA ASN A 143 -13.12 2.82 0.92
C ASN A 143 -11.80 3.17 0.19
N GLY A 144 -10.68 2.60 0.65
CA GLY A 144 -9.35 2.87 0.07
C GLY A 144 -8.73 4.21 0.46
N THR A 145 -9.32 4.94 1.40
CA THR A 145 -8.71 6.14 1.97
C THR A 145 -8.03 5.79 3.29
N CYS A 146 -6.72 5.98 3.38
CA CYS A 146 -5.98 5.79 4.63
C CYS A 146 -6.41 6.84 5.66
N LEU A 147 -6.96 6.38 6.79
CA LEU A 147 -7.39 7.23 7.89
C LEU A 147 -6.84 6.72 9.22
N THR A 148 -6.55 7.67 10.11
CA THR A 148 -5.96 7.40 11.43
C THR A 148 -7.06 7.24 12.47
N VAL A 149 -7.01 6.14 13.23
CA VAL A 149 -7.93 5.86 14.34
C VAL A 149 -7.69 6.85 15.47
N THR A 150 -8.70 7.66 15.79
CA THR A 150 -8.65 8.65 16.87
C THR A 150 -9.36 8.19 18.14
N GLN A 151 -10.35 7.31 18.01
CA GLN A 151 -11.08 6.67 19.11
C GLN A 151 -11.56 5.29 18.66
N PHE A 152 -11.75 4.35 19.58
CA PHE A 152 -12.41 3.08 19.30
C PHE A 152 -12.98 2.44 20.56
N ASP A 153 -13.95 1.56 20.37
CA ASP A 153 -14.50 0.66 21.38
C ASP A 153 -14.56 -0.78 20.82
N SER A 154 -15.33 -1.67 21.45
CA SER A 154 -15.45 -3.08 21.03
C SER A 154 -16.21 -3.30 19.72
N SER A 155 -16.88 -2.27 19.20
CA SER A 155 -17.84 -2.36 18.08
C SER A 155 -17.69 -1.25 17.04
N SER A 156 -16.93 -0.19 17.34
CA SER A 156 -16.75 0.93 16.42
C SER A 156 -15.42 1.64 16.62
N PHE A 157 -15.00 2.38 15.60
CA PHE A 157 -13.87 3.31 15.66
C PHE A 157 -14.23 4.64 15.00
N SER A 158 -13.54 5.69 15.39
CA SER A 158 -13.68 7.03 14.84
C SER A 158 -12.40 7.48 14.14
N VAL A 159 -12.58 8.25 13.08
CA VAL A 159 -11.52 8.83 12.24
C VAL A 159 -11.82 10.28 11.93
N GLY A 160 -10.76 11.08 11.78
CA GLY A 160 -10.85 12.46 11.29
C GLY A 160 -10.63 12.52 9.78
N LEU A 161 -11.46 13.28 9.06
CA LEU A 161 -11.34 13.52 7.64
C LEU A 161 -11.07 15.00 7.40
N ALA A 162 -9.91 15.30 6.83
CA ALA A 162 -9.55 16.66 6.44
C ALA A 162 -10.40 17.13 5.24
N PRO A 163 -10.57 18.45 5.05
CA PRO A 163 -11.29 18.99 3.90
C PRO A 163 -10.77 18.50 2.53
N GLU A 164 -9.46 18.28 2.39
CA GLU A 164 -8.90 17.73 1.16
C GLU A 164 -9.36 16.30 0.89
N THR A 165 -9.35 15.45 1.92
CA THR A 165 -9.87 14.08 1.84
C THR A 165 -11.33 14.07 1.40
N LEU A 166 -12.15 14.96 1.96
CA LEU A 166 -13.57 15.09 1.60
C LEU A 166 -13.77 15.52 0.14
N ARG A 167 -12.89 16.37 -0.41
CA ARG A 167 -12.96 16.81 -1.81
C ARG A 167 -12.48 15.74 -2.80
N LYS A 168 -11.47 14.96 -2.42
CA LYS A 168 -10.82 13.97 -3.30
C LYS A 168 -11.49 12.60 -3.29
N THR A 169 -12.29 12.30 -2.28
CA THR A 169 -12.89 10.98 -2.07
C THR A 169 -14.41 11.05 -2.10
N SER A 170 -15.06 9.88 -2.15
CA SER A 170 -16.51 9.72 -2.00
C SER A 170 -16.96 9.80 -0.54
N LEU A 171 -16.05 9.93 0.44
CA LEU A 171 -16.39 9.87 1.86
C LEU A 171 -17.22 11.08 2.32
N GLY A 172 -17.16 12.21 1.60
CA GLY A 172 -18.04 13.35 1.85
C GLY A 172 -19.51 13.10 1.52
N GLU A 173 -19.82 12.05 0.75
CA GLU A 173 -21.20 11.65 0.41
C GLU A 173 -21.74 10.56 1.35
N CYS A 174 -20.89 10.02 2.24
CA CYS A 174 -21.30 9.02 3.20
C CYS A 174 -22.17 9.63 4.31
N SER A 175 -23.23 8.92 4.66
CA SER A 175 -24.13 9.23 5.77
C SER A 175 -24.33 8.01 6.67
N THR A 176 -24.99 8.18 7.82
CA THR A 176 -25.33 7.06 8.70
C THR A 176 -26.02 5.92 7.94
N GLY A 177 -25.53 4.69 8.15
CA GLY A 177 -25.96 3.48 7.44
C GLY A 177 -25.24 3.21 6.12
N SER A 178 -24.35 4.09 5.67
CA SER A 178 -23.58 3.86 4.44
C SER A 178 -22.58 2.70 4.64
N PRO A 179 -22.55 1.70 3.74
CA PRO A 179 -21.54 0.65 3.79
C PRO A 179 -20.18 1.18 3.34
N VAL A 180 -19.12 0.77 4.02
CA VAL A 180 -17.74 1.12 3.70
C VAL A 180 -16.83 -0.12 3.72
N ASN A 181 -15.93 -0.23 2.75
CA ASN A 181 -14.90 -1.25 2.72
C ASN A 181 -13.80 -0.91 3.72
N LEU A 182 -13.38 -1.87 4.53
CA LEU A 182 -12.37 -1.70 5.56
C LEU A 182 -11.19 -2.65 5.37
N GLU A 183 -9.97 -2.14 5.52
CA GLU A 183 -8.72 -2.91 5.53
C GLU A 183 -7.72 -2.29 6.51
N ARG A 184 -7.09 -3.10 7.36
CA ARG A 184 -6.01 -2.67 8.25
C ARG A 184 -4.71 -2.48 7.49
N SER A 185 -3.86 -1.60 8.01
CA SER A 185 -2.50 -1.45 7.50
C SER A 185 -1.68 -2.75 7.60
N LEU A 186 -0.79 -2.94 6.63
CA LEU A 186 -0.01 -4.16 6.49
C LEU A 186 1.04 -4.32 7.61
N LEU A 187 1.19 -5.53 8.11
CA LEU A 187 2.39 -5.93 8.83
C LEU A 187 3.47 -6.37 7.83
N PRO A 188 4.77 -6.20 8.17
CA PRO A 188 5.86 -6.70 7.33
C PRO A 188 5.81 -8.21 7.03
N SER A 189 5.14 -8.98 7.88
CA SER A 189 4.97 -10.43 7.74
C SER A 189 3.72 -10.86 6.96
N THR A 190 2.86 -9.92 6.57
CA THR A 190 1.60 -10.23 5.87
C THR A 190 1.87 -10.59 4.42
N ARG A 191 1.05 -11.50 3.86
CA ARG A 191 1.08 -11.84 2.44
C ARG A 191 0.48 -10.71 1.62
N LEU A 192 1.21 -10.22 0.62
CA LEU A 192 0.71 -9.25 -0.37
C LEU A 192 -0.12 -9.99 -1.44
N GLY A 193 -1.41 -10.19 -1.18
CA GLY A 193 -2.31 -10.93 -2.09
C GLY A 193 -2.98 -10.08 -3.17
N GLY A 194 -2.99 -8.76 -3.02
CA GLY A 194 -3.40 -7.81 -4.05
C GLY A 194 -2.19 -7.11 -4.68
N HIS A 195 -2.16 -5.78 -4.63
CA HIS A 195 -1.02 -4.97 -5.06
C HIS A 195 -0.67 -3.92 -3.99
N PHE A 196 0.34 -3.08 -4.25
CA PHE A 196 0.68 -2.00 -3.34
C PHE A 196 -0.37 -0.90 -3.39
N VAL A 197 -1.19 -0.83 -2.33
CA VAL A 197 -2.17 0.24 -2.12
C VAL A 197 -1.65 1.12 -0.98
N GLN A 198 -1.56 2.42 -1.17
CA GLN A 198 -1.12 3.38 -0.15
C GLN A 198 -2.30 3.89 0.67
N GLY A 199 -3.53 3.80 0.13
CA GLY A 199 -4.69 4.45 0.68
C GLY A 199 -4.72 5.96 0.36
N HIS A 200 -4.03 6.37 -0.70
CA HIS A 200 -3.92 7.75 -1.16
C HIS A 200 -4.70 7.91 -2.45
N VAL A 201 -6.02 8.08 -2.29
CA VAL A 201 -6.97 8.23 -3.40
C VAL A 201 -6.59 9.41 -4.29
N ASP A 202 -6.43 9.13 -5.58
CA ASP A 202 -6.07 10.15 -6.60
C ASP A 202 -7.26 11.03 -6.98
N GLY A 203 -8.44 10.42 -6.93
CA GLY A 203 -9.71 11.06 -7.21
C GLY A 203 -10.82 10.02 -7.25
N THR A 204 -11.89 10.35 -7.96
CA THR A 204 -13.06 9.48 -8.02
C THR A 204 -13.46 9.11 -9.43
N GLY A 205 -14.18 8.02 -9.54
CA GLY A 205 -14.88 7.60 -10.75
C GLY A 205 -16.36 7.45 -10.50
N THR A 206 -17.11 7.29 -11.59
CA THR A 206 -18.56 7.06 -11.56
C THR A 206 -18.86 5.71 -12.19
N ILE A 207 -19.62 4.87 -11.49
CA ILE A 207 -20.07 3.59 -12.05
C ILE A 207 -21.08 3.88 -13.16
N VAL A 208 -20.80 3.43 -14.39
CA VAL A 208 -21.68 3.68 -15.55
C VAL A 208 -22.50 2.45 -15.95
N SER A 209 -22.04 1.24 -15.63
CA SER A 209 -22.81 0.03 -15.92
C SER A 209 -22.44 -1.14 -15.04
N PHE A 210 -23.44 -1.97 -14.76
CA PHE A 210 -23.30 -3.33 -14.24
C PHE A 210 -23.88 -4.31 -15.26
N LYS A 211 -23.11 -5.34 -15.63
CA LYS A 211 -23.57 -6.38 -16.56
C LYS A 211 -23.23 -7.77 -16.01
N PRO A 212 -24.23 -8.54 -15.56
CA PRO A 212 -23.99 -9.92 -15.11
C PRO A 212 -23.50 -10.81 -16.26
N GLU A 213 -22.55 -11.69 -15.95
CA GLU A 213 -22.09 -12.76 -16.83
C GLU A 213 -21.90 -14.03 -15.99
N LYS A 214 -22.90 -14.91 -16.04
CA LYS A 214 -22.99 -16.08 -15.15
C LYS A 214 -22.95 -15.64 -13.68
N ASP A 215 -21.96 -16.10 -12.91
CA ASP A 215 -21.72 -15.77 -11.51
C ASP A 215 -20.82 -14.53 -11.34
N SER A 216 -20.30 -13.99 -12.43
CA SER A 216 -19.41 -12.83 -12.46
C SER A 216 -20.18 -11.56 -12.83
N LEU A 217 -19.64 -10.42 -12.42
CA LEU A 217 -20.26 -9.12 -12.65
C LEU A 217 -19.26 -8.19 -13.34
N TRP A 218 -19.57 -7.80 -14.56
CA TRP A 218 -18.87 -6.72 -15.24
C TRP A 218 -19.26 -5.38 -14.66
N VAL A 219 -18.26 -4.56 -14.37
CA VAL A 219 -18.42 -3.19 -13.90
C VAL A 219 -17.63 -2.27 -14.83
N THR A 220 -18.27 -1.20 -15.27
CA THR A 220 -17.61 -0.12 -16.02
C THR A 220 -17.60 1.14 -15.18
N VAL A 221 -16.43 1.76 -15.05
CA VAL A 221 -16.24 3.00 -14.30
C VAL A 221 -15.67 4.06 -15.23
N LYS A 222 -16.32 5.21 -15.25
CA LYS A 222 -15.85 6.42 -15.92
C LYS A 222 -15.02 7.26 -14.97
N THR A 223 -13.91 7.80 -15.44
CA THR A 223 -13.06 8.71 -14.67
C THR A 223 -12.48 9.80 -15.56
N THR A 224 -11.63 10.66 -15.00
CA THR A 224 -11.01 11.75 -15.75
C THR A 224 -9.78 11.25 -16.54
N PRO A 225 -9.41 11.90 -17.66
CA PRO A 225 -8.23 11.51 -18.44
C PRO A 225 -6.93 11.51 -17.64
N GLU A 226 -6.81 12.37 -16.62
CA GLU A 226 -5.64 12.48 -15.75
C GLU A 226 -5.41 11.22 -14.89
N ILE A 227 -6.49 10.54 -14.50
CA ILE A 227 -6.43 9.26 -13.79
C ILE A 227 -6.30 8.12 -14.80
N LEU A 228 -7.09 8.16 -15.88
CA LEU A 228 -7.17 7.10 -16.88
C LEU A 228 -5.82 6.77 -17.54
N LYS A 229 -4.95 7.77 -17.73
CA LYS A 229 -3.61 7.57 -18.34
C LYS A 229 -2.71 6.59 -17.57
N PHE A 230 -2.99 6.34 -16.30
CA PHE A 230 -2.24 5.38 -15.47
C PHE A 230 -2.88 3.98 -15.44
N ILE A 231 -4.05 3.82 -16.04
CA ILE A 231 -4.80 2.58 -16.07
C ILE A 231 -4.45 1.84 -17.37
N VAL A 232 -4.01 0.58 -17.25
CA VAL A 232 -3.62 -0.26 -18.39
C VAL A 232 -4.38 -1.58 -18.36
N PRO A 233 -4.73 -2.17 -19.53
CA PRO A 233 -5.29 -3.52 -19.58
C PRO A 233 -4.39 -4.53 -18.86
N LYS A 234 -5.00 -5.41 -18.06
CA LYS A 234 -4.32 -6.38 -17.19
C LYS A 234 -3.46 -5.77 -16.07
N GLY A 235 -3.50 -4.45 -15.89
CA GLY A 235 -2.90 -3.77 -14.74
C GLY A 235 -3.78 -3.86 -13.49
N TYR A 236 -3.22 -3.43 -12.36
CA TYR A 236 -3.94 -3.29 -11.10
C TYR A 236 -4.51 -1.89 -10.92
N ILE A 237 -5.63 -1.81 -10.20
CA ILE A 237 -6.22 -0.58 -9.70
C ILE A 237 -6.92 -0.86 -8.37
N ALA A 238 -6.90 0.11 -7.45
CA ALA A 238 -7.73 0.07 -6.26
C ALA A 238 -9.02 0.89 -6.47
N VAL A 239 -10.17 0.22 -6.39
CA VAL A 239 -11.51 0.86 -6.46
C VAL A 239 -12.20 0.68 -5.11
N ASP A 240 -12.53 1.77 -4.43
CA ASP A 240 -12.97 1.77 -3.02
C ASP A 240 -12.08 0.89 -2.12
N GLY A 241 -10.76 0.95 -2.34
CA GLY A 241 -9.78 0.13 -1.62
C GLY A 241 -9.77 -1.34 -2.00
N THR A 242 -10.52 -1.78 -3.02
CA THR A 242 -10.45 -3.15 -3.52
C THR A 242 -9.45 -3.23 -4.67
N SER A 243 -8.42 -4.06 -4.53
CA SER A 243 -7.46 -4.40 -5.57
C SER A 243 -8.13 -5.23 -6.66
N LEU A 244 -8.18 -4.68 -7.87
CA LEU A 244 -8.87 -5.28 -9.01
C LEU A 244 -7.95 -5.29 -10.23
N THR A 245 -8.21 -6.25 -11.12
CA THR A 245 -7.52 -6.33 -12.42
C THR A 245 -8.37 -5.65 -13.48
N VAL A 246 -7.77 -4.66 -14.15
CA VAL A 246 -8.39 -3.99 -15.28
C VAL A 246 -8.48 -4.97 -16.45
N VAL A 247 -9.65 -5.05 -17.07
CA VAL A 247 -9.84 -5.86 -18.28
C VAL A 247 -9.60 -4.99 -19.51
N ASP A 248 -10.42 -3.96 -19.71
CA ASP A 248 -10.35 -3.06 -20.86
C ASP A 248 -10.26 -1.60 -20.43
N VAL A 249 -9.63 -0.78 -21.29
CA VAL A 249 -9.57 0.68 -21.15
C VAL A 249 -10.20 1.30 -22.40
N LEU A 250 -11.27 2.04 -22.21
CA LEU A 250 -12.09 2.67 -23.23
C LEU A 250 -11.76 4.18 -23.28
N ASN A 251 -10.71 4.52 -24.02
CA ASN A 251 -10.18 5.90 -24.05
C ASN A 251 -11.22 6.93 -24.52
N ASP A 252 -11.99 6.60 -25.56
CA ASP A 252 -13.00 7.52 -26.13
C ASP A 252 -14.13 7.86 -25.14
N GLU A 253 -14.41 6.94 -24.20
CA GLU A 253 -15.45 7.10 -23.17
C GLU A 253 -14.88 7.55 -21.82
N SER A 254 -13.56 7.73 -21.74
CA SER A 254 -12.80 7.95 -20.51
C SER A 254 -13.13 6.93 -19.41
N SER A 255 -13.25 5.65 -19.78
CA SER A 255 -13.75 4.59 -18.90
C SER A 255 -12.84 3.37 -18.90
N PHE A 256 -12.97 2.54 -17.87
CA PHE A 256 -12.30 1.24 -17.80
C PHE A 256 -13.25 0.20 -17.22
N THR A 257 -12.93 -1.07 -17.47
CA THR A 257 -13.74 -2.21 -17.03
C THR A 257 -12.96 -3.13 -16.10
N PHE A 258 -13.67 -3.78 -15.20
CA PHE A 258 -13.18 -4.90 -14.41
C PHE A 258 -14.31 -5.90 -14.18
N MET A 259 -13.94 -7.10 -13.76
CA MET A 259 -14.89 -8.17 -13.48
C MET A 259 -14.77 -8.61 -12.02
N LEU A 260 -15.91 -8.64 -11.33
CA LEU A 260 -15.99 -9.12 -9.95
C LEU A 260 -16.44 -10.58 -9.94
N VAL A 261 -15.64 -11.45 -9.31
CA VAL A 261 -16.02 -12.84 -9.05
C VAL A 261 -17.05 -12.92 -7.91
N ALA A 262 -17.85 -13.98 -7.88
CA ALA A 262 -18.94 -14.17 -6.92
C ALA A 262 -18.51 -13.98 -5.45
N TYR A 263 -17.31 -14.46 -5.08
CA TYR A 263 -16.77 -14.29 -3.74
C TYR A 263 -16.57 -12.81 -3.38
N THR A 264 -15.87 -12.06 -4.23
CA THR A 264 -15.58 -10.64 -4.00
C THR A 264 -16.87 -9.82 -3.97
N GLN A 265 -17.86 -10.17 -4.78
CA GLN A 265 -19.14 -9.45 -4.81
C GLN A 265 -19.84 -9.44 -3.43
N GLN A 266 -19.63 -10.46 -2.60
CA GLN A 266 -20.22 -10.55 -1.26
C GLN A 266 -19.39 -9.83 -0.19
N LYS A 267 -18.15 -9.43 -0.51
CA LYS A 267 -17.16 -8.91 0.45
C LYS A 267 -16.92 -7.42 0.35
N ILE A 268 -17.42 -6.78 -0.71
CA ILE A 268 -17.18 -5.35 -0.97
C ILE A 268 -18.47 -4.61 -1.27
N SER A 269 -18.45 -3.30 -1.10
CA SER A 269 -19.62 -2.43 -1.26
C SER A 269 -20.02 -2.15 -2.72
N ILE A 270 -19.10 -2.33 -3.68
CA ILE A 270 -19.31 -1.94 -5.09
C ILE A 270 -20.59 -2.55 -5.70
N PRO A 271 -20.90 -3.86 -5.56
CA PRO A 271 -22.14 -4.44 -6.10
C PRO A 271 -23.43 -3.92 -5.46
N GLN A 272 -23.35 -3.31 -4.27
CA GLN A 272 -24.51 -2.73 -3.58
C GLN A 272 -24.77 -1.28 -4.03
N LYS A 273 -23.81 -0.66 -4.74
CA LYS A 273 -23.95 0.69 -5.30
C LYS A 273 -24.84 0.68 -6.55
N LYS A 274 -25.41 1.83 -6.86
CA LYS A 274 -26.21 2.05 -8.07
C LYS A 274 -25.35 2.63 -9.19
N VAL A 275 -25.80 2.48 -10.44
CA VAL A 275 -25.25 3.25 -11.55
C VAL A 275 -25.37 4.75 -11.23
N GLY A 276 -24.33 5.52 -11.53
CA GLY A 276 -24.18 6.92 -11.15
C GLY A 276 -23.49 7.13 -9.80
N ALA A 277 -23.29 6.08 -8.99
CA ALA A 277 -22.58 6.19 -7.72
C ALA A 277 -21.08 6.45 -7.91
N LYS A 278 -20.51 7.22 -6.98
CA LYS A 278 -19.09 7.54 -6.92
C LYS A 278 -18.29 6.41 -6.27
N VAL A 279 -17.08 6.19 -6.76
CA VAL A 279 -16.09 5.27 -6.20
C VAL A 279 -14.73 5.97 -6.07
N ASN A 280 -13.99 5.65 -5.02
CA ASN A 280 -12.60 6.11 -4.85
C ASN A 280 -11.68 5.34 -5.79
N LEU A 281 -10.76 6.05 -6.44
CA LEU A 281 -9.78 5.46 -7.34
C LEU A 281 -8.37 5.77 -6.84
N GLU A 282 -7.57 4.72 -6.66
CA GLU A 282 -6.13 4.81 -6.50
C GLU A 282 -5.49 3.98 -7.62
N VAL A 283 -4.70 4.64 -8.46
CA VAL A 283 -3.96 3.96 -9.54
C VAL A 283 -2.67 3.37 -8.99
N ASP A 284 -2.17 2.32 -9.64
CA ASP A 284 -0.91 1.70 -9.25
C ASP A 284 0.24 2.73 -9.24
N ILE A 285 0.86 2.87 -8.07
CA ILE A 285 1.95 3.82 -7.82
C ILE A 285 3.13 3.61 -8.78
N LEU A 286 3.32 2.38 -9.28
CA LEU A 286 4.35 2.06 -10.27
C LEU A 286 4.17 2.90 -11.54
N GLY A 287 2.93 3.13 -11.99
CA GLY A 287 2.65 3.95 -13.17
C GLY A 287 3.10 5.40 -13.00
N LYS A 288 2.93 5.98 -11.80
CA LYS A 288 3.36 7.34 -11.48
C LYS A 288 4.89 7.46 -11.44
N TYR A 289 5.58 6.46 -10.86
CA TYR A 289 7.04 6.44 -10.87
C TYR A 289 7.60 6.34 -12.29
N VAL A 290 7.03 5.46 -13.12
CA VAL A 290 7.42 5.34 -14.54
C VAL A 290 7.22 6.66 -15.29
N GLU A 291 6.06 7.31 -15.12
CA GLU A 291 5.82 8.63 -15.74
C GLU A 291 6.88 9.65 -15.29
N ARG A 292 7.14 9.75 -13.99
CA ARG A 292 8.12 10.71 -13.44
C ARG A 292 9.54 10.48 -13.98
N MET A 293 9.96 9.22 -14.10
CA MET A 293 11.27 8.86 -14.67
C MET A 293 11.36 9.24 -16.15
N LEU A 294 10.32 8.97 -16.94
CA LEU A 294 10.29 9.29 -18.38
C LEU A 294 10.27 10.81 -18.63
N GLN A 295 9.63 11.59 -17.77
CA GLN A 295 9.66 13.06 -17.86
C GLN A 295 11.08 13.62 -17.62
N GLY A 296 11.82 13.04 -16.67
CA GLY A 296 13.23 13.38 -16.43
C GLY A 296 14.09 13.15 -17.68
N TYR A 297 13.94 11.98 -18.31
CA TYR A 297 14.69 11.61 -19.52
C TYR A 297 14.38 12.52 -20.73
N LYS A 298 13.11 12.89 -20.94
CA LYS A 298 12.73 13.84 -22.01
C LYS A 298 13.37 15.21 -21.83
N THR A 299 13.54 15.67 -20.59
CA THR A 299 14.11 16.98 -20.29
C THR A 299 15.61 17.00 -20.57
N GLU A 300 16.33 15.93 -20.25
CA GLU A 300 17.76 15.80 -20.58
C GLU A 300 18.01 15.69 -22.09
N THR A 301 17.15 14.98 -22.82
CA THR A 301 17.31 14.83 -24.28
C THR A 301 16.95 16.11 -25.06
N ALA A 302 16.10 16.98 -24.49
CA ALA A 302 15.77 18.27 -25.09
C ALA A 302 16.80 19.37 -24.76
N ALA A 303 17.69 19.13 -23.78
CA ALA A 303 18.73 20.06 -23.36
C ALA A 303 20.11 19.79 -24.02
N VAL A 304 20.19 18.80 -24.92
CA VAL A 304 21.39 18.42 -25.70
C VAL A 304 21.13 18.65 -27.18
#